data_AF-H8H2K6-F1
#
_entry.id   AF-H8H2K6-F1
#
_cell.length_a   1.000
_cell.length_b   1.000
_cell.length_c   1.000
_cell.angle_alpha   90.00
_cell.angle_beta   90.00
_cell.angle_gamma   90.00
#
_symmetry.space_group_name_H-M   'P 1'
#
loop_
_entity.id
_entity.type
_entity.pdbx_description
1 polymer ?
#
loop_
_entity_poly.entity_id
_entity_poly.type
_entity_poly.pdbx_seq_one_letter_code
_entity_poly.pdbx_strand_id
1 'polypeptide(L)'
;MTLASTLCGLLTKAAQTGHTQPWRLPQGLQVRVAARPARLCVWREAGVWTPGEAAEREGHTCAGALGWSDYLLSWQGRYLIVTQVEPLLEAQA
;
A
#
# COMPACT_ATOMS: atom_id res chain seq x y z
N MET A 1 6.71 15.80 -6.82
CA MET A 1 6.20 14.43 -7.06
C MET A 1 5.25 14.08 -5.94
N THR A 2 4.05 13.61 -6.25
CA THR A 2 3.08 13.14 -5.25
C THR A 2 3.33 11.67 -4.91
N LEU A 3 2.90 11.22 -3.73
CA LEU A 3 2.96 9.81 -3.32
C LEU A 3 2.37 8.88 -4.40
N ALA A 4 1.28 9.33 -5.03
CA ALA A 4 0.57 8.61 -6.06
C ALA A 4 1.41 8.36 -7.33
N SER A 5 2.07 9.40 -7.86
CA SER A 5 2.94 9.23 -9.04
C SER A 5 4.12 8.29 -8.75
N THR A 6 4.67 8.35 -7.53
CA THR A 6 5.74 7.45 -7.12
C THR A 6 5.26 6.00 -7.05
N LEU A 7 4.09 5.74 -6.43
CA LEU A 7 3.52 4.39 -6.34
C LEU A 7 3.24 3.75 -7.71
N CYS A 8 2.70 4.50 -8.68
CA CYS A 8 2.52 4.01 -10.05
C CYS A 8 3.84 3.62 -10.72
N GLY A 9 4.90 4.41 -10.51
CA GLY A 9 6.25 4.07 -10.99
C GLY A 9 6.80 2.79 -10.36
N LEU A 10 6.57 2.60 -9.05
CA LEU A 10 7.00 1.40 -8.32
C LEU A 10 6.27 0.15 -8.80
N LEU A 11 4.95 0.23 -9.01
CA LEU A 11 4.15 -0.87 -9.57
C LEU A 11 4.64 -1.28 -10.94
N THR A 12 4.92 -0.30 -11.81
CA THR A 12 5.44 -0.56 -13.16
C THR A 12 6.75 -1.35 -13.07
N LYS A 13 7.64 -0.94 -12.16
CA LYS A 13 8.92 -1.63 -11.92
C LYS A 13 8.72 -3.03 -11.31
N ALA A 14 7.81 -3.19 -10.36
CA ALA A 14 7.47 -4.48 -9.76
C ALA A 14 6.90 -5.45 -10.80
N ALA A 15 6.04 -4.97 -11.69
CA ALA A 15 5.46 -5.74 -12.79
C ALA A 15 6.52 -6.17 -13.82
N GLN A 16 7.49 -5.29 -14.12
CA GLN A 16 8.60 -5.60 -15.02
C GLN A 16 9.58 -6.62 -14.43
N THR A 17 9.80 -6.59 -13.11
CA THR A 17 10.81 -7.42 -12.43
C THR A 17 10.23 -8.69 -11.83
N GLY A 18 8.91 -8.80 -11.66
CA GLY A 18 8.24 -9.95 -11.03
C GLY A 18 8.52 -10.10 -9.53
N HIS A 19 9.20 -9.13 -8.90
CA HIS A 19 9.63 -9.24 -7.51
C HIS A 19 8.92 -8.25 -6.59
N THR A 20 8.73 -8.68 -5.34
CA THR A 20 8.28 -7.84 -4.24
C THR A 20 9.50 -7.15 -3.64
N GLN A 21 9.58 -5.82 -3.68
CA GLN A 21 10.70 -5.07 -3.10
C GLN A 21 10.21 -4.05 -2.05
N PRO A 22 11.05 -3.69 -1.06
CA PRO A 22 10.82 -2.51 -0.23
C PRO A 22 11.27 -1.24 -0.97
N TRP A 23 10.45 -0.20 -0.93
CA TRP A 23 10.79 1.11 -1.50
C TRP A 23 10.58 2.22 -0.49
N ARG A 24 11.55 3.15 -0.48
CA ARG A 24 11.52 4.36 0.33
C ARG A 24 10.83 5.49 -0.42
N LEU A 25 9.71 5.92 0.12
CA LEU A 25 8.91 7.07 -0.30
C LEU A 25 9.34 8.35 0.46
N PRO A 26 8.82 9.52 0.07
CA PRO A 26 9.08 10.77 0.78
C PRO A 26 8.83 10.66 2.28
N GLN A 27 9.51 11.51 3.05
CA GLN A 27 9.41 11.56 4.51
C GLN A 27 9.87 10.27 5.22
N GLY A 28 10.47 9.30 4.53
CA GLY A 28 10.99 8.06 5.12
C GLY A 28 9.95 6.95 5.26
N LEU A 29 8.79 7.09 4.61
CA LEU A 29 7.81 6.02 4.50
C LEU A 29 8.37 4.88 3.65
N GLN A 30 8.17 3.64 4.08
CA GLN A 30 8.60 2.43 3.37
C GLN A 30 7.36 1.64 2.97
N VAL A 31 7.35 1.15 1.73
CA VAL A 31 6.24 0.34 1.20
C VAL A 31 6.78 -0.90 0.51
N ARG A 32 6.09 -2.03 0.73
CA ARG A 32 6.33 -3.28 -0.01
C ARG A 32 5.14 -3.57 -0.90
N VAL A 33 5.42 -3.68 -2.19
CA VAL A 33 4.45 -3.87 -3.29
C VAL A 33 4.84 -5.09 -4.12
N ALA A 34 3.86 -5.92 -4.46
CA ALA A 34 3.99 -6.96 -5.49
C ALA A 34 3.46 -6.44 -6.83
N ALA A 35 3.74 -7.14 -7.94
CA ALA A 35 3.09 -6.88 -9.21
C ALA A 35 1.57 -7.11 -9.09
N ARG A 36 0.74 -6.15 -9.52
CA ARG A 36 -0.73 -6.16 -9.33
C ARG A 36 -1.12 -6.53 -7.89
N PRO A 37 -0.77 -5.68 -6.90
CA PRO A 37 -0.99 -6.04 -5.52
C PRO A 37 -2.50 -6.11 -5.23
N ALA A 38 -2.92 -7.11 -4.47
CA ALA A 38 -4.14 -7.07 -3.67
C ALA A 38 -3.84 -6.70 -2.21
N ARG A 39 -2.55 -6.56 -1.86
CA ARG A 39 -2.08 -6.29 -0.50
C ARG A 39 -0.79 -5.47 -0.51
N LEU A 40 -0.72 -4.49 0.38
CA LEU A 40 0.46 -3.67 0.67
C LEU A 40 0.87 -3.82 2.12
N CYS A 41 2.16 -3.58 2.36
CA CYS A 41 2.71 -3.41 3.70
C CYS A 41 3.39 -2.03 3.75
N VAL A 42 3.07 -1.23 4.76
CA VAL A 42 3.50 0.17 4.93
C VAL A 42 4.13 0.32 6.32
N TRP A 43 5.33 0.91 6.42
CA TRP A 43 6.04 1.11 7.69
C TRP A 43 7.14 2.17 7.61
N ARG A 44 7.89 2.38 8.70
CA ARG A 44 9.10 3.21 8.74
C ARG A 44 10.25 2.43 9.39
N GLU A 45 11.49 2.66 8.93
CA GLU A 45 12.68 1.99 9.51
C GLU A 45 13.09 2.57 10.86
N ALA A 46 12.86 3.87 11.06
CA ALA A 46 13.22 4.61 12.27
C ALA A 46 12.03 5.43 12.77
N GLY A 47 12.00 5.66 14.09
CA GLY A 47 10.88 6.29 14.77
C GLY A 47 9.78 5.29 15.14
N VAL A 48 8.86 5.73 16.00
CA VAL A 48 7.70 4.91 16.38
C VAL A 48 6.63 5.05 15.29
N TRP A 49 6.30 3.94 14.62
CA TRP A 49 5.18 3.85 13.69
C TRP A 49 4.01 3.20 14.41
N THR A 50 3.05 4.01 14.87
CA THR A 50 1.94 3.56 15.70
C THR A 50 0.60 3.63 14.96
N PRO A 51 -0.38 2.82 15.38
CA PRO A 51 -1.79 3.05 15.06
C PRO A 51 -2.21 4.51 15.29
N GLY A 52 -3.02 5.03 14.39
CA GLY A 52 -3.53 6.40 14.46
C GLY A 52 -3.73 7.04 13.09
N GLU A 53 -4.41 8.18 13.10
CA GLU A 53 -4.89 8.88 11.90
C GLU A 53 -3.79 9.19 10.89
N ALA A 54 -2.58 9.53 11.34
CA ALA A 54 -1.48 9.87 10.44
C ALA A 54 -1.02 8.66 9.62
N ALA A 55 -0.81 7.52 10.28
CA ALA A 55 -0.39 6.28 9.62
C ALA A 55 -1.48 5.72 8.72
N GLU A 56 -2.72 5.76 9.18
CA GLU A 56 -3.87 5.31 8.39
C GLU A 56 -4.09 6.19 7.17
N ARG A 57 -3.93 7.52 7.29
CA ARG A 57 -3.97 8.46 6.15
C ARG A 57 -2.93 8.13 5.09
N GLU A 58 -1.73 7.72 5.48
CA GLU A 58 -0.73 7.24 4.53
C GLU A 58 -1.18 5.93 3.86
N GLY A 59 -1.77 5.00 4.60
CA GLY A 59 -2.40 3.79 4.05
C GLY A 59 -3.52 4.09 3.05
N HIS A 60 -4.43 5.01 3.39
CA HIS A 60 -5.50 5.49 2.52
C HIS A 60 -4.94 6.13 1.24
N THR A 61 -3.89 6.94 1.37
CA THR A 61 -3.22 7.56 0.22
C THR A 61 -2.58 6.50 -0.68
N CYS A 62 -2.01 5.45 -0.10
CA CYS A 62 -1.48 4.33 -0.87
C CYS A 62 -2.58 3.57 -1.62
N ALA A 63 -3.71 3.25 -0.97
CA ALA A 63 -4.84 2.59 -1.61
C ALA A 63 -5.40 3.42 -2.77
N GLY A 64 -5.62 4.73 -2.54
CA GLY A 64 -6.11 5.66 -3.55
C GLY A 64 -5.17 5.78 -4.76
N ALA A 65 -3.85 5.77 -4.52
CA ALA A 65 -2.86 5.77 -5.60
C ALA A 65 -2.90 4.52 -6.48
N LEU A 66 -3.35 3.38 -5.94
CA LEU A 66 -3.55 2.13 -6.67
C LEU A 66 -4.92 2.03 -7.33
N GLY A 67 -5.79 3.04 -7.14
CA GLY A 67 -7.16 3.01 -7.64
C GLY A 67 -8.06 2.03 -6.88
N TRP A 68 -7.70 1.63 -5.66
CA TRP A 68 -8.54 0.76 -4.85
C TRP A 68 -9.73 1.55 -4.29
N SER A 69 -10.93 1.19 -4.74
CA SER A 69 -12.19 1.78 -4.27
C SER A 69 -12.57 1.26 -2.89
N ASP A 70 -12.41 -0.05 -2.66
CA ASP A 70 -12.64 -0.71 -1.37
C ASP A 70 -11.37 -1.38 -0.87
N TYR A 71 -11.06 -1.17 0.41
CA TYR A 71 -9.89 -1.72 1.05
C TYR A 71 -10.02 -1.71 2.58
N LEU A 72 -9.23 -2.56 3.22
CA LEU A 72 -9.12 -2.66 4.67
C LEU A 72 -7.72 -2.25 5.13
N LEU A 73 -7.68 -1.55 6.26
CA LEU A 73 -6.47 -1.25 7.00
C LEU A 73 -6.40 -2.16 8.22
N SER A 74 -5.27 -2.84 8.40
CA SER A 74 -5.04 -3.69 9.57
C SER A 74 -3.60 -3.57 10.05
N TRP A 75 -3.40 -3.68 11.35
CA TRP A 75 -2.08 -3.60 11.97
C TRP A 75 -1.50 -4.98 12.22
N GLN A 76 -0.23 -5.15 11.89
CA GLN A 76 0.56 -6.34 12.21
C GLN A 76 1.89 -5.91 12.83
N GLY A 77 1.92 -5.79 14.16
CA GLY A 77 3.08 -5.23 14.86
C GLY A 77 3.34 -3.78 14.44
N ARG A 78 4.52 -3.49 13.89
CA ARG A 78 4.90 -2.15 13.38
C ARG A 78 4.51 -1.90 11.92
N TYR A 79 3.72 -2.78 11.32
CA TYR A 79 3.36 -2.71 9.91
C TYR A 79 1.88 -2.39 9.76
N LEU A 80 1.55 -1.42 8.92
CA LEU A 80 0.20 -1.17 8.45
C LEU A 80 0.00 -1.97 7.16
N ILE A 81 -0.98 -2.86 7.16
CA ILE A 81 -1.35 -3.70 6.03
C ILE A 81 -2.58 -3.10 5.37
N VAL A 82 -2.47 -2.77 4.09
CA VAL A 82 -3.58 -2.30 3.26
C VAL A 82 -3.97 -3.45 2.34
N THR A 83 -5.21 -3.93 2.41
CA THR A 83 -5.69 -5.05 1.59
C THR A 83 -6.84 -4.57 0.73
N GLN A 84 -6.73 -4.73 -0.59
CA GLN A 84 -7.84 -4.46 -1.50
C GLN A 84 -8.96 -5.45 -1.19
N VAL A 85 -10.17 -4.95 -1.04
CA VAL A 85 -11.36 -5.79 -1.04
C VAL A 85 -11.81 -5.83 -2.48
N GLU A 86 -11.72 -6.99 -3.11
CA GLU A 86 -12.38 -7.19 -4.39
C GLU A 86 -13.89 -7.03 -4.14
N PRO A 87 -14.62 -6.25 -4.96
CA PRO A 87 -16.06 -6.30 -4.89
C PRO A 87 -16.44 -7.76 -5.04
N LEU A 88 -17.21 -8.29 -4.07
CA LEU A 88 -17.91 -9.54 -4.26
C LEU A 88 -18.69 -9.38 -5.55
N LEU A 89 -18.18 -9.96 -6.65
CA LEU A 89 -19.02 -10.24 -7.80
C LEU A 89 -20.08 -11.17 -7.20
N GLU A 90 -21.25 -10.62 -6.89
CA GLU A 90 -22.43 -11.43 -6.65
C GLU A 90 -22.54 -12.30 -7.90
N ALA A 91 -22.12 -13.56 -7.74
CA ALA A 91 -22.34 -14.57 -8.75
C ALA A 91 -23.85 -14.61 -8.96
N GLN A 92 -24.25 -14.19 -10.15
CA GLN A 92 -25.62 -14.09 -10.62
C GLN A 92 -26.47 -15.28 -10.15
N ALA A 93 -27.69 -14.99 -9.71
CA ALA A 93 -28.81 -15.92 -9.76
C ALA A 93 -30.01 -15.20 -10.39
#